data_AF-A0A9Q0NHI2-F1
#
_entry.id   AF-A0A9Q0NHI2-F1
#
_cell.length_a   1.000
_cell.length_b   1.000
_cell.length_c   1.000
_cell.angle_alpha   90.00
_cell.angle_beta   90.00
_cell.angle_gamma   90.00
#
_symmetry.space_group_name_H-M   'P 1'
#
loop_
_entity.id
_entity.type
_entity.pdbx_description
1 polymer ?
#
loop_
_entity_poly.entity_id
_entity_poly.type
_entity_poly.pdbx_seq_one_letter_code
_entity_poly.pdbx_strand_id
1 'polypeptide(L)'
;MTVGRYYDFLLIIKLLQQKSRFKIGRVCIGGSSGKKTTIMNSDIDCVVFINEAEPPFQDVLEDFEAILHMTDSYQIREVRTTKYSIQLKAEEFEFDILPAANFTVGIDAAGDELFTIQQERTLNHIKRNPEKFGYLYSGSLADASVRFMKKQNGFVNEMVRIAKLWYHTLYFKDYVSGAKMCIELIAVFSANKEEKMGRTSYLRCFQRFIKYVKNFDGLNVHFEETDDHVLDKQRPRVIDPVNPYNNLARNWDKESIERIQFYATETDGRLQHMARARSARLDLLLEPQPSFLPFMAQLFPYKPNCWLVSLRTCTSTLPDLKIRNKVFYKNIALRAAIEILKNYFQMTITMYWKNHFHTRLQYAKCEVGIA
;
A
#
# COMPACT_ATOMS: atom_id res chain seq x y z
N MET A 1 12.79 6.04 7.63
CA MET A 1 13.77 5.60 6.63
C MET A 1 15.14 5.82 7.23
N THR A 2 15.96 4.78 7.38
CA THR A 2 17.35 4.95 7.85
C THR A 2 18.17 5.62 6.75
N VAL A 3 19.15 6.45 7.14
CA VAL A 3 19.97 7.25 6.20
C VAL A 3 20.66 6.37 5.15
N GLY A 4 21.08 5.16 5.52
CA GLY A 4 21.71 4.19 4.59
C GLY A 4 20.82 3.75 3.43
N ARG A 5 19.54 3.40 3.69
CA ARG A 5 18.61 2.93 2.64
C ARG A 5 18.38 3.97 1.54
N TYR A 6 18.42 5.24 1.90
CA TYR A 6 18.25 6.33 0.94
C TYR A 6 19.50 6.51 0.07
N TYR A 7 20.68 6.20 0.59
CA TYR A 7 21.94 6.30 -0.14
C TYR A 7 22.02 5.24 -1.24
N ASP A 8 21.75 3.97 -0.91
CA ASP A 8 21.79 2.86 -1.89
C ASP A 8 20.78 3.08 -3.02
N PHE A 9 19.59 3.58 -2.67
CA PHE A 9 18.59 4.03 -3.65
C PHE A 9 19.15 5.06 -4.64
N LEU A 10 19.77 6.13 -4.13
CA LEU A 10 20.32 7.17 -4.98
C LEU A 10 21.45 6.67 -5.87
N LEU A 11 22.22 5.68 -5.42
CA LEU A 11 23.26 5.08 -6.25
C LEU A 11 22.67 4.26 -7.40
N ILE A 12 21.63 3.46 -7.16
CA ILE A 12 20.94 2.69 -8.21
C ILE A 12 20.35 3.65 -9.25
N ILE A 13 19.70 4.72 -8.83
CA ILE A 13 19.16 5.72 -9.77
C ILE A 13 20.28 6.40 -10.55
N LYS A 14 21.40 6.76 -9.91
CA LYS A 14 22.56 7.34 -10.60
C LYS A 14 23.18 6.37 -11.62
N LEU A 15 23.26 5.09 -11.28
CA LEU A 15 23.72 4.04 -12.20
C LEU A 15 22.84 4.01 -13.45
N LEU A 16 21.52 3.94 -13.27
CA LEU A 16 20.57 3.95 -14.39
C LEU A 16 20.71 5.23 -15.21
N GLN A 17 20.83 6.41 -14.57
CA GLN A 17 21.05 7.69 -15.26
C GLN A 17 22.34 7.72 -16.09
N GLN A 18 23.39 7.02 -15.68
CA GLN A 18 24.68 6.99 -16.37
C GLN A 18 24.76 5.97 -17.49
N LYS A 19 24.08 4.83 -17.35
CA LYS A 19 24.25 3.65 -18.21
C LYS A 19 23.08 3.41 -19.16
N SER A 20 21.88 3.89 -18.81
CA SER A 20 20.68 3.74 -19.63
C SER A 20 20.81 4.48 -20.96
N ARG A 21 20.37 3.84 -22.04
CA ARG A 21 20.19 4.53 -23.33
C ARG A 21 19.02 5.50 -23.32
N PHE A 22 18.08 5.30 -22.39
CA PHE A 22 16.94 6.19 -22.17
C PHE A 22 17.30 7.29 -21.18
N LYS A 23 17.06 8.54 -21.57
CA LYS A 23 17.35 9.70 -20.74
C LYS A 23 16.32 9.82 -19.61
N ILE A 24 16.77 9.61 -18.38
CA ILE A 24 15.96 9.84 -17.17
C ILE A 24 15.94 11.33 -16.86
N GLY A 25 14.76 11.95 -16.90
CA GLY A 25 14.62 13.38 -16.59
C GLY A 25 14.60 13.65 -15.10
N ARG A 26 13.81 12.88 -14.35
CA ARG A 26 13.62 13.08 -12.89
C ARG A 26 13.06 11.82 -12.24
N VAL A 27 13.11 11.78 -10.91
CA VAL A 27 12.61 10.66 -10.11
C VAL A 27 11.66 11.15 -9.02
N CYS A 28 10.66 10.33 -8.71
CA CYS A 28 9.72 10.54 -7.63
C CYS A 28 9.70 9.31 -6.73
N ILE A 29 9.91 9.50 -5.42
CA ILE A 29 9.62 8.44 -4.46
C ILE A 29 8.10 8.41 -4.28
N GLY A 30 7.48 7.39 -4.83
CA GLY A 30 6.05 7.14 -4.76
C GLY A 30 5.66 6.34 -3.52
N GLY A 31 4.52 5.66 -3.62
CA GLY A 31 4.11 4.70 -2.62
C GLY A 31 3.85 5.29 -1.24
N SER A 32 3.85 4.41 -0.24
CA SER A 32 3.63 4.79 1.16
C SER A 32 4.72 5.73 1.69
N SER A 33 5.97 5.48 1.28
CA SER A 33 7.14 6.26 1.66
C SER A 33 7.05 7.71 1.17
N GLY A 34 6.73 7.90 -0.11
CA GLY A 34 6.52 9.22 -0.71
C GLY A 34 5.35 9.96 -0.08
N LYS A 35 4.22 9.28 0.09
CA LYS A 35 2.98 9.84 0.65
C LYS A 35 3.03 10.12 2.16
N LYS A 36 4.10 9.71 2.86
CA LYS A 36 4.23 9.74 4.35
C LYS A 36 3.16 8.91 5.07
N THR A 37 2.64 7.86 4.44
CA THR A 37 1.60 6.95 5.00
C THR A 37 2.13 5.56 5.29
N THR A 38 3.45 5.43 5.47
CA THR A 38 4.12 4.15 5.84
C THR A 38 3.66 3.67 7.22
N ILE A 39 3.29 2.39 7.31
CA ILE A 39 2.90 1.72 8.55
C ILE A 39 3.91 0.67 9.02
N MET A 40 4.65 0.04 8.11
CA MET A 40 5.60 -1.06 8.35
C MET A 40 6.81 -0.91 7.43
N ASN A 41 7.80 -1.82 7.48
CA ASN A 41 8.85 -1.92 6.45
C ASN A 41 8.15 -1.97 5.09
N SER A 42 8.16 -0.83 4.40
CA SER A 42 7.49 -0.68 3.11
C SER A 42 8.53 -0.68 2.03
N ASP A 43 8.22 -1.42 0.97
CA ASP A 43 8.90 -1.32 -0.30
C ASP A 43 8.96 0.15 -0.73
N ILE A 44 10.04 0.51 -1.40
CA ILE A 44 10.22 1.85 -1.91
C ILE A 44 9.82 1.83 -3.38
N ASP A 45 8.63 2.36 -3.65
CA ASP A 45 8.18 2.64 -5.01
C ASP A 45 8.93 3.87 -5.54
N CYS A 46 9.65 3.72 -6.63
CA CYS A 46 10.33 4.80 -7.34
C CYS A 46 9.76 4.93 -8.74
N VAL A 47 9.18 6.09 -9.03
CA VAL A 47 8.72 6.44 -10.37
C VAL A 47 9.81 7.21 -11.08
N VAL A 48 10.27 6.70 -12.22
CA VAL A 48 11.35 7.27 -13.02
C VAL A 48 10.74 7.87 -14.29
N PHE A 49 10.84 9.19 -14.43
CA PHE A 49 10.28 9.92 -15.55
C PHE A 49 11.27 9.89 -16.71
N ILE A 50 10.90 9.18 -17.77
CA ILE A 50 11.71 8.97 -18.97
C ILE A 50 11.40 10.06 -19.98
N ASN A 51 12.44 10.75 -20.45
CA ASN A 51 12.30 11.77 -21.49
C ASN A 51 12.06 11.10 -22.84
N GLU A 52 11.17 11.69 -23.64
CA GLU A 52 10.94 11.29 -25.04
C GLU A 52 10.50 9.83 -25.21
N ALA A 53 10.01 9.19 -24.15
CA ALA A 53 9.45 7.84 -24.18
C ALA A 53 8.03 7.85 -23.61
N GLU A 54 7.15 7.07 -24.25
CA GLU A 54 5.77 6.86 -23.85
C GLU A 54 5.50 5.36 -23.63
N PRO A 55 4.50 4.98 -22.82
CA PRO A 55 4.17 3.58 -22.61
C PRO A 55 3.70 2.90 -23.91
N PRO A 56 3.93 1.58 -24.08
CA PRO A 56 4.49 0.65 -23.10
C PRO A 56 6.03 0.77 -22.94
N PHE A 57 6.51 0.68 -21.71
CA PHE A 57 7.93 0.88 -21.37
C PHE A 57 8.79 -0.39 -21.41
N GLN A 58 8.43 -1.37 -22.25
CA GLN A 58 9.11 -2.67 -22.25
C GLN A 58 10.60 -2.54 -22.54
N ASP A 59 10.98 -1.75 -23.56
CA ASP A 59 12.38 -1.53 -23.92
C ASP A 59 13.18 -0.82 -22.82
N VAL A 60 12.53 0.03 -22.01
CA VAL A 60 13.14 0.72 -20.87
C VAL A 60 13.39 -0.26 -19.73
N LEU A 61 12.43 -1.14 -19.46
CA LEU A 61 12.54 -2.17 -18.42
C LEU A 61 13.65 -3.16 -18.78
N GLU A 62 13.73 -3.61 -20.03
CA GLU A 62 14.80 -4.51 -20.49
C GLU A 62 16.20 -3.87 -20.40
N ASP A 63 16.31 -2.58 -20.75
CA ASP A 63 17.57 -1.82 -20.61
C ASP A 63 17.99 -1.69 -19.15
N PHE A 64 17.06 -1.33 -18.26
CA PHE A 64 17.32 -1.22 -16.83
C PHE A 64 17.69 -2.57 -16.20
N GLU A 65 16.99 -3.65 -16.55
CA GLU A 65 17.29 -5.00 -16.08
C GLU A 65 18.70 -5.43 -16.49
N ALA A 66 19.09 -5.20 -17.75
CA ALA A 66 20.43 -5.50 -18.24
C ALA A 66 21.51 -4.73 -17.45
N ILE A 67 21.30 -3.44 -17.19
CA ILE A 67 22.23 -2.62 -16.40
C ILE A 67 22.38 -3.14 -14.97
N LEU A 68 21.26 -3.50 -14.34
CA LEU A 68 21.25 -3.99 -12.96
C LEU A 68 21.91 -5.36 -12.84
N HIS A 69 21.76 -6.24 -13.83
CA HIS A 69 22.44 -7.55 -13.86
C HIS A 69 23.95 -7.47 -14.14
N MET A 70 24.40 -6.46 -14.88
CA MET A 70 25.84 -6.26 -15.15
C MET A 70 26.59 -5.61 -13.98
N THR A 71 25.90 -5.28 -12.90
CA THR A 71 26.45 -4.47 -11.82
C THR A 71 26.64 -5.28 -10.53
N ASP A 72 27.90 -5.53 -10.17
CA ASP A 72 28.26 -6.21 -8.92
C ASP A 72 28.19 -5.29 -7.67
N SER A 73 28.02 -3.98 -7.87
CA SER A 73 28.38 -2.96 -6.87
C SER A 73 27.31 -2.55 -5.85
N TYR A 74 26.19 -3.28 -5.72
CA TYR A 74 25.07 -2.84 -4.85
C TYR A 74 24.43 -3.94 -4.01
N GLN A 75 25.12 -5.08 -3.86
CA GLN A 75 24.62 -6.25 -3.12
C GLN A 75 23.19 -6.66 -3.55
N ILE A 76 22.87 -6.42 -4.82
CA ILE A 76 21.58 -6.78 -5.40
C ILE A 76 21.53 -8.31 -5.44
N ARG A 77 20.57 -8.89 -4.71
CA ARG A 77 20.39 -10.34 -4.59
C ARG A 77 19.42 -10.88 -5.64
N GLU A 78 18.41 -10.08 -5.97
CA GLU A 78 17.34 -10.47 -6.89
C GLU A 78 16.92 -9.26 -7.72
N VAL A 79 16.78 -9.46 -9.02
CA VAL A 79 16.12 -8.52 -9.95
C VAL A 79 15.03 -9.30 -10.66
N ARG A 80 13.85 -8.70 -10.74
CA ARG A 80 12.69 -9.28 -11.41
C ARG A 80 11.95 -8.21 -12.18
N THR A 81 11.91 -8.35 -13.50
CA THR A 81 11.05 -7.52 -14.35
C THR A 81 9.60 -8.03 -14.32
N THR A 82 8.68 -7.11 -14.12
CA THR A 82 7.24 -7.31 -14.34
C THR A 82 6.82 -6.58 -15.62
N LYS A 83 5.54 -6.68 -15.98
CA LYS A 83 4.99 -5.96 -17.13
C LYS A 83 5.14 -4.42 -17.03
N TYR A 84 5.29 -3.88 -15.82
CA TYR A 84 5.21 -2.44 -15.57
C TYR A 84 6.30 -1.88 -14.66
N SER A 85 7.15 -2.73 -14.12
CA SER A 85 8.16 -2.33 -13.14
C SER A 85 9.33 -3.30 -13.10
N ILE A 86 10.45 -2.84 -12.53
CA ILE A 86 11.52 -3.71 -12.05
C ILE A 86 11.43 -3.79 -10.54
N GLN A 87 11.36 -4.99 -10.01
CA GLN A 87 11.46 -5.26 -8.59
C GLN A 87 12.89 -5.70 -8.28
N LEU A 88 13.50 -5.11 -7.28
CA LEU A 88 14.85 -5.46 -6.86
C LEU A 88 14.91 -5.65 -5.36
N LYS A 89 15.66 -6.68 -4.95
CA LYS A 89 15.94 -6.96 -3.54
C LYS A 89 17.43 -6.86 -3.29
N ALA A 90 17.82 -6.04 -2.34
CA ALA A 90 19.13 -6.14 -1.70
C ALA A 90 18.96 -6.44 -0.21
N GLU A 91 20.07 -6.59 0.52
CA GLU A 91 20.08 -7.21 1.85
C GLU A 91 18.99 -6.72 2.81
N GLU A 92 18.73 -5.40 2.84
CA GLU A 92 17.80 -4.79 3.78
C GLU A 92 16.58 -4.10 3.14
N PHE A 93 16.41 -4.22 1.82
CA PHE A 93 15.42 -3.42 1.10
C PHE A 93 14.86 -4.10 -0.14
N GLU A 94 13.59 -3.77 -0.41
CA GLU A 94 12.89 -4.10 -1.64
C GLU A 94 12.49 -2.77 -2.31
N PHE A 95 12.84 -2.62 -3.58
CA PHE A 95 12.48 -1.45 -4.39
C PHE A 95 11.70 -1.88 -5.62
N ASP A 96 10.70 -1.08 -5.97
CA ASP A 96 9.99 -1.16 -7.23
C ASP A 96 10.33 0.08 -8.06
N ILE A 97 10.92 -0.10 -9.24
CA ILE A 97 11.22 0.98 -10.20
C ILE A 97 10.15 0.95 -11.29
N LEU A 98 9.41 2.04 -11.43
CA LEU A 98 8.30 2.20 -12.37
C LEU A 98 8.62 3.32 -13.38
N PRO A 99 8.86 3.01 -14.66
CA PRO A 99 9.01 4.04 -15.67
C PRO A 99 7.69 4.79 -15.91
N ALA A 100 7.79 6.08 -16.19
CA ALA A 100 6.67 6.96 -16.51
C ALA A 100 7.06 7.97 -17.60
N ALA A 101 6.09 8.40 -18.40
CA ALA A 101 6.33 9.39 -19.45
C ALA A 101 6.58 10.76 -18.83
N ASN A 102 7.67 11.42 -19.25
CA ASN A 102 7.95 12.80 -18.89
C ASN A 102 7.42 13.76 -19.96
N PHE A 103 6.37 14.51 -19.64
CA PHE A 103 5.77 15.47 -20.57
C PHE A 103 6.30 16.90 -20.39
N THR A 104 7.32 17.09 -19.56
CA THR A 104 7.90 18.41 -19.28
C THR A 104 9.26 18.65 -19.93
N VAL A 105 9.66 17.82 -20.89
CA VAL A 105 10.92 17.99 -21.62
C VAL A 105 10.91 19.31 -22.38
N GLY A 106 11.96 20.12 -22.22
CA GLY A 106 12.12 21.41 -22.90
C GLY A 106 11.28 22.56 -22.32
N ILE A 107 10.61 22.35 -21.18
CA ILE A 107 9.85 23.41 -20.51
C ILE A 107 10.73 24.11 -19.49
N ASP A 108 10.80 25.44 -19.58
CA ASP A 108 11.43 26.29 -18.58
C ASP A 108 10.44 26.62 -17.45
N ALA A 109 10.18 25.62 -16.61
CA ALA A 109 9.36 25.74 -15.41
C ALA A 109 10.02 24.98 -14.26
N ALA A 110 9.79 25.44 -13.03
CA ALA A 110 10.39 24.83 -11.85
C ALA A 110 9.37 24.66 -10.73
N GLY A 111 9.69 23.78 -9.78
CA GLY A 111 8.85 23.55 -8.61
C GLY A 111 7.43 23.16 -8.99
N ASP A 112 6.44 23.76 -8.33
CA ASP A 112 5.03 23.38 -8.44
C ASP A 112 4.43 23.52 -9.84
N GLU A 113 4.86 24.53 -10.59
CA GLU A 113 4.39 24.76 -11.96
C GLU A 113 4.70 23.57 -12.87
N LEU A 114 5.92 23.05 -12.80
CA LEU A 114 6.36 21.90 -13.60
C LEU A 114 5.47 20.68 -13.37
N PHE A 115 5.07 20.43 -12.12
CA PHE A 115 4.23 19.28 -11.78
C PHE A 115 2.77 19.48 -12.22
N THR A 116 2.25 20.71 -12.16
CA THR A 116 0.93 21.04 -12.71
C THR A 116 0.92 20.79 -14.22
N ILE A 117 1.95 21.23 -14.94
CA ILE A 117 2.08 20.99 -16.39
C ILE A 117 2.18 19.50 -16.70
N GLN A 118 2.99 18.74 -15.93
CA GLN A 118 3.06 17.28 -16.06
C GLN A 118 1.67 16.65 -15.90
N GLN A 119 0.93 17.02 -14.86
CA GLN A 119 -0.40 16.48 -14.57
C GLN A 119 -1.37 16.79 -15.71
N GLU A 120 -1.45 18.05 -16.12
CA GLU A 120 -2.35 18.50 -17.19
C GLU A 120 -2.07 17.77 -18.51
N ARG A 121 -0.80 17.72 -18.94
CA ARG A 121 -0.41 17.00 -20.17
C ARG A 121 -0.72 15.51 -20.08
N THR A 122 -0.46 14.89 -18.93
CA THR A 122 -0.82 13.48 -18.71
C THR A 122 -2.32 13.25 -18.82
N LEU A 123 -3.14 14.11 -18.18
CA LEU A 123 -4.60 14.02 -18.25
C LEU A 123 -5.13 14.25 -19.67
N ASN A 124 -4.50 15.13 -20.45
CA ASN A 124 -4.84 15.33 -21.86
C ASN A 124 -4.58 14.08 -22.70
N HIS A 125 -3.55 13.29 -22.39
CA HIS A 125 -3.34 11.98 -23.03
C HIS A 125 -4.40 10.97 -22.59
N ILE A 126 -4.68 10.87 -21.29
CA ILE A 126 -5.68 9.94 -20.74
C ILE A 126 -7.07 10.22 -21.31
N LYS A 127 -7.47 11.49 -21.40
CA LYS A 127 -8.77 11.94 -21.91
C LYS A 127 -9.11 11.41 -23.31
N ARG A 128 -8.10 11.17 -24.16
CA ARG A 128 -8.30 10.66 -25.54
C ARG A 128 -8.90 9.26 -25.57
N ASN A 129 -8.53 8.42 -24.61
CA ASN A 129 -9.10 7.09 -24.41
C ASN A 129 -8.91 6.67 -22.94
N PRO A 130 -9.82 7.06 -22.05
CA PRO A 130 -9.65 6.85 -20.62
C PRO A 130 -9.46 5.40 -20.19
N GLU A 131 -10.15 4.47 -20.86
CA GLU A 131 -10.07 3.03 -20.55
C GLU A 131 -8.71 2.44 -20.89
N LYS A 132 -8.14 2.82 -22.04
CA LYS A 132 -6.84 2.34 -22.48
C LYS A 132 -5.69 3.07 -21.79
N PHE A 133 -5.78 4.39 -21.70
CA PHE A 133 -4.66 5.24 -21.30
C PHE A 133 -4.63 5.53 -19.80
N GLY A 134 -5.76 5.43 -19.09
CA GLY A 134 -5.84 5.71 -17.66
C GLY A 134 -4.86 4.88 -16.83
N TYR A 135 -4.74 3.59 -17.15
CA TYR A 135 -3.76 2.70 -16.51
C TYR A 135 -2.34 2.92 -17.05
N LEU A 136 -2.17 3.07 -18.37
CA LEU A 136 -0.83 3.18 -18.99
C LEU A 136 -0.04 4.42 -18.54
N TYR A 137 -0.74 5.53 -18.29
CA TYR A 137 -0.13 6.79 -17.84
C TYR A 137 -0.33 7.06 -16.35
N SER A 138 -0.84 6.12 -15.54
CA SER A 138 -1.05 6.36 -14.11
C SER A 138 0.27 6.68 -13.38
N GLY A 139 1.39 6.06 -13.82
CA GLY A 139 2.72 6.37 -13.31
C GLY A 139 3.13 7.82 -13.55
N SER A 140 2.70 8.43 -14.67
CA SER A 140 2.97 9.83 -15.00
C SER A 140 2.25 10.83 -14.08
N LEU A 141 1.33 10.37 -13.24
CA LEU A 141 0.61 11.14 -12.23
C LEU A 141 1.15 10.92 -10.79
N ALA A 142 2.27 10.23 -10.64
CA ALA A 142 2.81 9.86 -9.33
C ALA A 142 3.13 11.07 -8.44
N ASP A 143 3.72 12.15 -8.99
CA ASP A 143 3.99 13.36 -8.21
C ASP A 143 2.71 14.00 -7.70
N ALA A 144 1.70 14.13 -8.58
CA ALA A 144 0.41 14.67 -8.20
C ALA A 144 -0.19 13.85 -7.06
N SER A 145 -0.15 12.52 -7.17
CA SER A 145 -0.64 11.60 -6.12
C SER A 145 0.09 11.80 -4.79
N VAL A 146 1.42 11.90 -4.82
CA VAL A 146 2.26 12.13 -3.63
C VAL A 146 1.96 13.51 -3.02
N ARG A 147 1.81 14.54 -3.85
CA ARG A 147 1.48 15.91 -3.43
C ARG A 147 0.11 15.98 -2.77
N PHE A 148 -0.90 15.35 -3.36
CA PHE A 148 -2.24 15.25 -2.77
C PHE A 148 -2.19 14.71 -1.34
N MET A 149 -1.45 13.62 -1.12
CA MET A 149 -1.31 13.03 0.23
C MET A 149 -0.46 13.90 1.15
N LYS A 150 0.63 14.51 0.66
CA LYS A 150 1.48 15.40 1.47
C LYS A 150 0.78 16.70 1.90
N LYS A 151 -0.22 17.18 1.14
CA LYS A 151 -1.04 18.34 1.51
C LYS A 151 -1.97 18.05 2.69
N GLN A 152 -2.28 16.79 2.97
CA GLN A 152 -3.11 16.42 4.10
C GLN A 152 -2.39 16.72 5.42
N ASN A 153 -3.13 17.10 6.46
CA ASN A 153 -2.53 17.39 7.76
C ASN A 153 -2.18 16.12 8.54
N GLY A 154 -1.62 16.29 9.75
CA GLY A 154 -1.18 15.17 10.61
C GLY A 154 -2.31 14.19 10.96
N PHE A 155 -3.48 14.71 11.35
CA PHE A 155 -4.65 13.90 11.73
C PHE A 155 -5.12 13.01 10.58
N VAL A 156 -5.29 13.59 9.39
CA VAL A 156 -5.70 12.85 8.19
C VAL A 156 -4.68 11.76 7.83
N ASN A 157 -3.39 12.09 7.84
CA ASN A 157 -2.33 11.13 7.52
C ASN A 157 -2.27 9.95 8.52
N GLU A 158 -2.50 10.22 9.80
CA GLU A 158 -2.57 9.17 10.82
C GLU A 158 -3.83 8.31 10.67
N MET A 159 -4.98 8.91 10.33
CA MET A 159 -6.19 8.14 10.00
C MET A 159 -5.98 7.22 8.79
N VAL A 160 -5.26 7.68 7.76
CA VAL A 160 -4.87 6.84 6.62
C VAL A 160 -3.99 5.67 7.07
N ARG A 161 -3.01 5.90 7.96
CA ARG A 161 -2.19 4.82 8.53
C ARG A 161 -3.03 3.80 9.29
N ILE A 162 -3.99 4.25 10.10
CA ILE A 162 -4.91 3.37 10.83
C ILE A 162 -5.75 2.53 9.85
N ALA A 163 -6.34 3.16 8.82
CA ALA A 163 -7.14 2.47 7.82
C ALA A 163 -6.33 1.45 7.02
N LYS A 164 -5.08 1.77 6.66
CA LYS A 164 -4.16 0.83 6.02
C LYS A 164 -3.84 -0.34 6.94
N LEU A 165 -3.53 -0.05 8.21
CA LEU A 165 -3.23 -1.11 9.18
C LEU A 165 -4.41 -2.06 9.35
N TRP A 166 -5.63 -1.52 9.43
CA TRP A 166 -6.85 -2.32 9.41
C TRP A 166 -6.98 -3.14 8.12
N TYR A 167 -6.78 -2.55 6.94
CA TYR A 167 -6.85 -3.30 5.68
C TYR A 167 -5.81 -4.42 5.59
N HIS A 168 -4.62 -4.21 6.16
CA HIS A 168 -3.57 -5.23 6.25
C HIS A 168 -3.95 -6.41 7.15
N THR A 169 -4.90 -6.26 8.06
CA THR A 169 -5.37 -7.38 8.90
C THR A 169 -6.41 -8.24 8.17
N LEU A 170 -6.88 -7.82 7.01
CA LEU A 170 -7.92 -8.51 6.25
C LEU A 170 -7.31 -9.57 5.33
N TYR A 171 -7.97 -10.73 5.26
CA TYR A 171 -7.62 -11.77 4.31
C TYR A 171 -8.46 -11.66 3.03
N PHE A 172 -7.77 -11.50 1.90
CA PHE A 172 -8.35 -11.64 0.56
C PHE A 172 -7.67 -12.82 -0.13
N LYS A 173 -8.48 -13.61 -0.84
CA LYS A 173 -7.99 -14.75 -1.61
C LYS A 173 -7.20 -14.28 -2.83
N ASP A 174 -7.73 -13.26 -3.50
CA ASP A 174 -7.22 -12.73 -4.75
C ASP A 174 -6.75 -11.27 -4.55
N TYR A 175 -5.80 -10.87 -5.39
CA TYR A 175 -5.29 -9.49 -5.38
C TYR A 175 -6.32 -8.54 -5.99
N VAL A 176 -6.70 -7.51 -5.23
CA VAL A 176 -7.60 -6.46 -5.71
C VAL A 176 -6.80 -5.24 -6.13
N SER A 177 -6.75 -4.99 -7.44
CA SER A 177 -6.01 -3.86 -8.02
C SER A 177 -6.54 -2.52 -7.50
N GLY A 178 -5.64 -1.63 -7.07
CA GLY A 178 -6.01 -0.31 -6.55
C GLY A 178 -6.62 -0.30 -5.14
N ALA A 179 -6.81 -1.46 -4.50
CA ALA A 179 -7.49 -1.55 -3.21
C ALA A 179 -6.83 -0.71 -2.11
N LYS A 180 -5.49 -0.73 -2.01
CA LYS A 180 -4.76 0.07 -1.03
C LYS A 180 -5.08 1.57 -1.17
N MET A 181 -5.00 2.12 -2.40
CA MET A 181 -5.31 3.52 -2.65
C MET A 181 -6.80 3.82 -2.41
N CYS A 182 -7.70 2.92 -2.78
CA CYS A 182 -9.13 3.03 -2.49
C CYS A 182 -9.39 3.21 -0.98
N ILE A 183 -8.76 2.37 -0.14
CA ILE A 183 -8.83 2.49 1.32
C ILE A 183 -8.22 3.79 1.84
N GLU A 184 -7.05 4.19 1.32
CA GLU A 184 -6.42 5.47 1.67
C GLU A 184 -7.40 6.64 1.43
N LEU A 185 -8.06 6.69 0.26
CA LEU A 185 -8.97 7.77 -0.09
C LEU A 185 -10.27 7.77 0.70
N ILE A 186 -10.85 6.60 1.01
CA ILE A 186 -12.01 6.53 1.92
C ILE A 186 -11.64 7.06 3.31
N ALA A 187 -10.42 6.79 3.78
CA ALA A 187 -9.92 7.31 5.05
C ALA A 187 -9.71 8.83 5.01
N VAL A 188 -9.10 9.37 3.95
CA VAL A 188 -8.96 10.83 3.75
C VAL A 188 -10.34 11.49 3.74
N PHE A 189 -11.29 10.94 2.97
CA PHE A 189 -12.65 11.47 2.89
C PHE A 189 -13.37 11.45 4.25
N SER A 190 -13.18 10.39 5.03
CA SER A 190 -13.74 10.27 6.38
C SER A 190 -13.16 11.31 7.33
N ALA A 191 -11.84 11.51 7.30
CA ALA A 191 -11.12 12.46 8.15
C ALA A 191 -11.49 13.90 7.80
N ASN A 192 -11.48 14.28 6.52
CA ASN A 192 -11.87 15.61 6.07
C ASN A 192 -13.31 15.96 6.50
N LYS A 193 -14.22 14.98 6.53
CA LYS A 193 -15.58 15.20 7.05
C LYS A 193 -15.64 15.39 8.56
N GLU A 194 -14.75 14.76 9.33
CA GLU A 194 -14.68 15.00 10.78
C GLU A 194 -14.10 16.39 11.07
N GLU A 195 -13.08 16.81 10.32
CA GLU A 195 -12.46 18.14 10.47
C GLU A 195 -13.40 19.27 10.09
N LYS A 196 -14.18 19.12 9.00
CA LYS A 196 -15.24 20.07 8.62
C LYS A 196 -16.32 20.23 9.71
N MET A 197 -16.43 19.28 10.64
CA MET A 197 -17.30 19.38 11.80
C MET A 197 -16.61 20.02 13.02
N GLY A 198 -15.40 20.57 12.86
CA GLY A 198 -14.60 21.20 13.91
C GLY A 198 -14.01 20.21 14.92
N ARG A 199 -13.75 18.96 14.51
CA ARG A 199 -13.37 17.85 15.39
C ARG A 199 -12.20 17.05 14.82
N THR A 200 -11.42 16.42 15.70
CA THR A 200 -10.29 15.53 15.34
C THR A 200 -10.32 14.23 16.16
N SER A 201 -11.48 13.57 16.21
CA SER A 201 -11.62 12.30 16.96
C SER A 201 -11.28 11.11 16.08
N TYR A 202 -10.15 10.45 16.36
CA TYR A 202 -9.74 9.22 15.67
C TYR A 202 -10.82 8.13 15.73
N LEU A 203 -11.45 7.92 16.89
CA LEU A 203 -12.49 6.89 17.05
C LEU A 203 -13.71 7.17 16.17
N ARG A 204 -14.23 8.41 16.18
CA ARG A 204 -15.39 8.77 15.34
C ARG A 204 -15.05 8.74 13.87
N CYS A 205 -13.86 9.20 13.50
CA CYS A 205 -13.38 9.12 12.13
C CYS A 205 -13.25 7.66 11.68
N PHE A 206 -12.71 6.79 12.52
CA PHE A 206 -12.58 5.36 12.22
C PHE A 206 -13.96 4.68 12.12
N GLN A 207 -14.89 4.99 13.02
CA GLN A 207 -16.29 4.53 12.92
C GLN A 207 -16.94 4.97 11.61
N ARG A 208 -16.71 6.22 11.18
CA ARG A 208 -17.21 6.74 9.91
C ARG A 208 -16.58 6.01 8.71
N PHE A 209 -15.27 5.80 8.75
CA PHE A 209 -14.54 5.00 7.76
C PHE A 209 -15.12 3.58 7.66
N ILE A 210 -15.29 2.87 8.78
CA ILE A 210 -15.88 1.53 8.81
C ILE A 210 -17.33 1.56 8.30
N LYS A 211 -18.13 2.59 8.63
CA LYS A 211 -19.49 2.75 8.09
C LYS A 211 -19.48 2.91 6.57
N TYR A 212 -18.53 3.65 6.01
CA TYR A 212 -18.37 3.75 4.56
C TYR A 212 -18.01 2.42 3.93
N VAL A 213 -17.03 1.70 4.50
CA VAL A 213 -16.62 0.40 3.96
C VAL A 213 -17.70 -0.67 4.13
N LYS A 214 -18.48 -0.65 5.22
CA LYS A 214 -19.64 -1.52 5.43
C LYS A 214 -20.73 -1.32 4.39
N ASN A 215 -20.88 -0.09 3.87
CA ASN A 215 -21.83 0.24 2.81
C ASN A 215 -21.11 0.45 1.47
N PHE A 216 -20.13 -0.42 1.17
CA PHE A 216 -19.22 -0.22 0.05
C PHE A 216 -19.95 0.03 -1.28
N ASP A 217 -20.98 -0.75 -1.60
CA ASP A 217 -21.76 -0.63 -2.86
C ASP A 217 -22.37 0.75 -3.08
N GLY A 218 -22.72 1.42 -1.98
CA GLY A 218 -23.32 2.75 -2.00
C GLY A 218 -22.31 3.89 -2.08
N LEU A 219 -21.00 3.60 -2.08
CA LEU A 219 -19.96 4.62 -1.96
C LEU A 219 -20.01 5.65 -3.09
N ASN A 220 -19.77 6.89 -2.67
CA ASN A 220 -19.57 8.03 -3.53
C ASN A 220 -18.52 8.95 -2.91
N VAL A 221 -17.26 8.66 -3.19
CA VAL A 221 -16.09 9.39 -2.71
C VAL A 221 -15.43 10.10 -3.89
N HIS A 222 -15.40 11.43 -3.82
CA HIS A 222 -14.67 12.32 -4.70
C HIS A 222 -14.26 13.57 -3.91
N PHE A 223 -13.34 14.35 -4.46
CA PHE A 223 -12.77 15.53 -3.82
C PHE A 223 -13.13 16.79 -4.62
N GLU A 224 -13.14 17.96 -3.96
CA GLU A 224 -13.67 19.22 -4.52
C GLU A 224 -12.99 19.67 -5.82
N GLU A 225 -11.77 19.22 -6.09
CA GLU A 225 -11.02 19.52 -7.32
C GLU A 225 -11.51 18.71 -8.54
N THR A 226 -12.52 17.85 -8.39
CA THR A 226 -12.98 16.94 -9.45
C THR A 226 -14.21 17.47 -10.18
N ASP A 227 -14.11 17.67 -11.49
CA ASP A 227 -15.24 18.06 -12.34
C ASP A 227 -16.29 16.94 -12.42
N ASP A 228 -17.50 17.22 -11.94
CA ASP A 228 -18.64 16.29 -11.90
C ASP A 228 -19.00 15.74 -13.29
N HIS A 229 -18.75 16.48 -14.37
CA HIS A 229 -19.04 16.05 -15.73
C HIS A 229 -18.14 14.91 -16.22
N VAL A 230 -16.95 14.76 -15.65
CA VAL A 230 -15.95 13.75 -16.03
C VAL A 230 -16.08 12.48 -15.18
N LEU A 231 -16.87 12.53 -14.10
CA LEU A 231 -16.97 11.43 -13.15
C LEU A 231 -17.67 10.21 -13.74
N ASP A 232 -17.08 9.05 -13.46
CA ASP A 232 -17.76 7.77 -13.59
C ASP A 232 -19.09 7.81 -12.81
N LYS A 233 -20.19 7.41 -13.45
CA LYS A 233 -21.51 7.35 -12.82
C LYS A 233 -21.76 6.02 -12.13
N GLN A 234 -20.93 5.00 -12.40
CA GLN A 234 -21.03 3.68 -11.78
C GLN A 234 -20.71 3.75 -10.30
N ARG A 235 -21.47 3.00 -9.49
CA ARG A 235 -21.17 2.73 -8.08
C ARG A 235 -20.70 1.28 -7.89
N PRO A 236 -19.88 0.99 -6.86
CA PRO A 236 -19.27 1.94 -5.91
C PRO A 236 -18.31 2.92 -6.60
N ARG A 237 -18.20 4.13 -6.05
CA ARG A 237 -17.40 5.20 -6.64
C ARG A 237 -16.37 5.74 -5.64
N VAL A 238 -15.09 5.57 -5.99
CA VAL A 238 -13.95 6.16 -5.28
C VAL A 238 -13.00 6.71 -6.34
N ILE A 239 -13.12 8.01 -6.61
CA ILE A 239 -12.39 8.67 -7.70
C ILE A 239 -11.01 9.07 -7.22
N ASP A 240 -10.00 8.74 -8.02
CA ASP A 240 -8.63 9.20 -7.81
C ASP A 240 -8.56 10.73 -7.95
N PRO A 241 -8.13 11.47 -6.91
CA PRO A 241 -8.10 12.93 -6.91
C PRO A 241 -7.20 13.52 -8.00
N VAL A 242 -6.26 12.75 -8.55
CA VAL A 242 -5.35 13.24 -9.59
C VAL A 242 -5.64 12.67 -10.97
N ASN A 243 -6.58 11.72 -11.06
CA ASN A 243 -7.05 11.12 -12.30
C ASN A 243 -8.57 10.95 -12.26
N PRO A 244 -9.37 11.95 -12.72
CA PRO A 244 -10.84 11.89 -12.64
C PRO A 244 -11.45 10.72 -13.43
N TYR A 245 -10.69 10.14 -14.35
CA TYR A 245 -11.10 8.98 -15.15
C TYR A 245 -10.89 7.64 -14.45
N ASN A 246 -10.22 7.62 -13.30
CA ASN A 246 -9.86 6.41 -12.57
C ASN A 246 -10.76 6.21 -11.34
N ASN A 247 -11.82 5.43 -11.52
CA ASN A 247 -12.62 4.92 -10.40
C ASN A 247 -11.95 3.69 -9.79
N LEU A 248 -11.27 3.87 -8.64
CA LEU A 248 -10.53 2.81 -7.95
C LEU A 248 -11.42 1.68 -7.42
N ALA A 249 -12.73 1.92 -7.31
CA ALA A 249 -13.70 0.92 -6.90
C ALA A 249 -14.21 0.05 -8.07
N ARG A 250 -13.94 0.42 -9.33
CA ARG A 250 -14.41 -0.29 -10.52
C ARG A 250 -13.88 -1.73 -10.62
N ASN A 251 -12.65 -1.96 -10.21
CA ASN A 251 -11.98 -3.27 -10.32
C ASN A 251 -12.27 -4.21 -9.14
N TRP A 252 -13.14 -3.80 -8.21
CA TRP A 252 -13.56 -4.67 -7.12
C TRP A 252 -14.66 -5.60 -7.62
N ASP A 253 -14.36 -6.90 -7.66
CA ASP A 253 -15.37 -7.91 -7.94
C ASP A 253 -16.37 -8.04 -6.77
N LYS A 254 -17.51 -8.66 -7.05
CA LYS A 254 -18.58 -8.83 -6.07
C LYS A 254 -18.14 -9.59 -4.81
N GLU A 255 -17.32 -10.64 -4.95
CA GLU A 255 -16.84 -11.44 -3.82
C GLU A 255 -15.93 -10.61 -2.91
N SER A 256 -15.03 -9.81 -3.50
CA SER A 256 -14.15 -8.89 -2.79
C SER A 256 -14.93 -7.79 -2.05
N ILE A 257 -15.99 -7.25 -2.66
CA ILE A 257 -16.88 -6.27 -2.02
C ILE A 257 -17.63 -6.88 -0.85
N GLU A 258 -18.30 -8.03 -1.04
CA GLU A 258 -19.02 -8.73 0.03
C GLU A 258 -18.07 -9.05 1.20
N ARG A 259 -16.83 -9.45 0.89
CA ARG A 259 -15.80 -9.77 1.88
C ARG A 259 -15.36 -8.56 2.70
N ILE A 260 -15.10 -7.42 2.06
CA ILE A 260 -14.69 -6.23 2.81
C ILE A 260 -15.84 -5.65 3.64
N GLN A 261 -17.07 -5.73 3.15
CA GLN A 261 -18.27 -5.34 3.92
C GLN A 261 -18.49 -6.24 5.13
N PHE A 262 -18.27 -7.55 4.98
CA PHE A 262 -18.32 -8.50 6.08
C PHE A 262 -17.28 -8.14 7.17
N TYR A 263 -16.01 -7.94 6.81
CA TYR A 263 -14.99 -7.52 7.77
C TYR A 263 -15.27 -6.15 8.41
N ALA A 264 -15.82 -5.21 7.65
CA ALA A 264 -16.26 -3.93 8.22
C ALA A 264 -17.40 -4.11 9.22
N THR A 265 -18.33 -5.05 8.99
CA THR A 265 -19.41 -5.38 9.92
C THR A 265 -18.88 -6.01 11.21
N GLU A 266 -17.94 -6.94 11.13
CA GLU A 266 -17.25 -7.50 12.29
C GLU A 266 -16.52 -6.42 13.10
N THR A 267 -15.82 -5.52 12.41
CA THR A 267 -15.12 -4.39 13.03
C THR A 267 -16.08 -3.43 13.73
N ASP A 268 -17.22 -3.12 13.11
CA ASP A 268 -18.30 -2.31 13.69
C ASP A 268 -18.88 -2.96 14.96
N GLY A 269 -19.09 -4.28 14.95
CA GLY A 269 -19.50 -5.04 16.14
C GLY A 269 -18.52 -4.90 17.30
N ARG A 270 -17.20 -5.00 17.02
CA ARG A 270 -16.14 -4.79 18.01
C ARG A 270 -16.14 -3.36 18.56
N LEU A 271 -16.30 -2.35 17.69
CA LEU A 271 -16.40 -0.94 18.11
C LEU A 271 -17.60 -0.71 19.04
N GLN A 272 -18.75 -1.30 18.75
CA GLN A 272 -19.95 -1.21 19.59
C GLN A 272 -19.75 -1.91 20.94
N HIS A 273 -19.12 -3.09 20.94
CA HIS A 273 -18.79 -3.79 22.18
C HIS A 273 -17.84 -3.00 23.06
N MET A 274 -16.76 -2.45 22.49
CA MET A 274 -15.79 -1.59 23.19
C MET A 274 -16.45 -0.34 23.79
N ALA A 275 -17.37 0.29 23.05
CA ALA A 275 -18.13 1.44 23.54
C ALA A 275 -19.00 1.08 24.75
N ARG A 276 -19.64 -0.10 24.76
CA ARG A 276 -20.45 -0.58 25.90
C ARG A 276 -19.58 -0.96 27.10
N ALA A 277 -18.48 -1.67 26.85
CA ALA A 277 -17.56 -2.15 27.90
C ALA A 277 -16.69 -1.04 28.50
N ARG A 278 -16.68 0.16 27.91
CA ARG A 278 -15.75 1.26 28.23
C ARG A 278 -14.28 0.81 28.24
N SER A 279 -13.94 -0.15 27.37
CA SER A 279 -12.61 -0.75 27.26
C SER A 279 -11.97 -0.34 25.93
N ALA A 280 -10.74 0.16 26.00
CA ALA A 280 -9.98 0.61 24.84
C ALA A 280 -8.88 -0.41 24.50
N ARG A 281 -9.27 -1.55 23.92
CA ARG A 281 -8.36 -2.56 23.41
C ARG A 281 -8.20 -2.48 21.89
N LEU A 282 -7.24 -1.67 21.45
CA LEU A 282 -6.92 -1.48 20.03
C LEU A 282 -6.48 -2.78 19.33
N ASP A 283 -5.90 -3.69 20.08
CA ASP A 283 -5.48 -5.01 19.60
C ASP A 283 -6.67 -5.89 19.21
N LEU A 284 -7.82 -5.77 19.89
CA LEU A 284 -9.06 -6.43 19.48
C LEU A 284 -9.64 -5.81 18.20
N LEU A 285 -9.53 -4.49 18.06
CA LEU A 285 -10.03 -3.78 16.89
C LEU A 285 -9.30 -4.17 15.60
N LEU A 286 -7.98 -4.39 15.71
CA LEU A 286 -7.07 -4.70 14.61
C LEU A 286 -6.66 -6.18 14.57
N GLU A 287 -7.45 -7.06 15.19
CA GLU A 287 -7.25 -8.51 15.06
C GLU A 287 -7.39 -8.92 13.58
N PRO A 288 -6.54 -9.83 13.07
CA PRO A 288 -6.70 -10.46 11.76
C PRO A 288 -8.13 -10.92 11.48
N GLN A 289 -8.59 -10.73 10.25
CA GLN A 289 -9.94 -11.05 9.81
C GLN A 289 -9.91 -12.00 8.60
N PRO A 290 -10.66 -13.13 8.62
CA PRO A 290 -11.60 -13.52 9.67
C PRO A 290 -10.87 -13.86 11.00
N SER A 291 -11.57 -13.71 12.14
CA SER A 291 -10.97 -14.09 13.43
C SER A 291 -10.52 -15.54 13.35
N PHE A 292 -9.29 -15.76 13.80
CA PHE A 292 -8.61 -17.03 13.65
C PHE A 292 -9.18 -18.12 14.57
N LEU A 293 -9.73 -17.74 15.72
CA LEU A 293 -10.13 -18.67 16.79
C LEU A 293 -11.32 -19.58 16.42
N PRO A 294 -12.44 -19.09 15.86
CA PRO A 294 -13.58 -19.95 15.53
C PRO A 294 -13.28 -20.87 14.35
N PHE A 295 -12.47 -20.41 13.39
CA PHE A 295 -12.15 -21.13 12.16
C PHE A 295 -11.20 -22.31 12.42
N MET A 296 -10.23 -22.16 13.34
CA MET A 296 -9.34 -23.25 13.75
C MET A 296 -10.10 -24.41 14.39
N ALA A 297 -11.05 -24.11 15.27
CA ALA A 297 -11.81 -25.13 15.98
C ALA A 297 -12.61 -26.03 15.01
N GLN A 298 -13.04 -25.49 13.87
CA GLN A 298 -13.79 -26.20 12.85
C GLN A 298 -12.90 -26.99 11.88
N LEU A 299 -11.76 -26.42 11.47
CA LEU A 299 -10.87 -27.04 10.49
C LEU A 299 -9.87 -28.03 11.08
N PHE A 300 -9.58 -27.89 12.37
CA PHE A 300 -8.60 -28.70 13.07
C PHE A 300 -9.26 -29.39 14.28
N PRO A 301 -10.20 -30.32 14.05
CA PRO A 301 -10.73 -31.13 15.14
C PRO A 301 -9.56 -31.86 15.82
N TYR A 302 -9.39 -31.61 17.11
CA TYR A 302 -8.32 -32.08 18.00
C TYR A 302 -7.77 -33.48 17.60
N LYS A 303 -6.67 -33.51 16.86
CA LYS A 303 -5.79 -34.69 16.73
C LYS A 303 -4.38 -34.30 17.18
N PRO A 304 -3.96 -34.67 18.41
CA PRO A 304 -2.77 -34.13 19.07
C PRO A 304 -1.42 -34.35 18.37
N ASN A 305 -1.32 -35.26 17.40
CA ASN A 305 -0.02 -35.79 16.95
C ASN A 305 0.33 -35.53 15.47
N CYS A 306 -0.35 -34.61 14.79
CA CYS A 306 -0.17 -34.43 13.33
C CYS A 306 0.58 -33.15 12.93
N TRP A 307 1.08 -32.35 13.88
CA TRP A 307 1.57 -31.00 13.60
C TRP A 307 3.04 -30.83 13.95
N LEU A 308 3.82 -30.41 12.96
CA LEU A 308 5.18 -29.88 13.12
C LEU A 308 5.22 -28.53 12.41
N VAL A 309 4.75 -27.48 13.08
CA VAL A 309 5.04 -26.09 12.69
C VAL A 309 6.37 -25.75 13.35
N SER A 310 7.48 -25.86 12.63
CA SER A 310 8.78 -25.40 13.14
C SER A 310 9.02 -23.97 12.70
N LEU A 311 9.19 -23.06 13.64
CA LEU A 311 9.88 -21.79 13.39
C LEU A 311 11.37 -22.12 13.19
N ARG A 312 11.85 -22.19 11.94
CA ARG A 312 13.29 -22.28 11.71
C ARG A 312 13.90 -20.91 11.92
N THR A 313 14.76 -20.80 12.93
CA THR A 313 15.80 -19.79 13.14
C THR A 313 15.38 -18.33 12.99
N CYS A 314 15.34 -17.62 14.11
CA CYS A 314 15.02 -16.20 14.31
C CYS A 314 15.98 -15.19 13.63
N THR A 315 16.63 -15.56 12.51
CA THR A 315 17.52 -14.67 11.76
C THR A 315 16.86 -14.10 10.50
N SER A 316 15.73 -14.66 10.03
CA SER A 316 14.88 -14.01 9.02
C SER A 316 13.75 -13.22 9.68
N THR A 317 13.54 -11.98 9.24
CA THR A 317 12.52 -11.04 9.71
C THR A 317 11.08 -11.46 9.40
N LEU A 318 10.87 -12.62 8.77
CA LEU A 318 9.58 -13.24 8.49
C LEU A 318 9.64 -14.73 8.84
N PRO A 319 8.64 -15.28 9.56
CA PRO A 319 8.53 -16.73 9.75
C PRO A 319 8.16 -17.39 8.43
N ASP A 320 9.05 -18.22 7.88
CA ASP A 320 8.74 -19.06 6.74
C ASP A 320 7.94 -20.29 7.22
N LEU A 321 6.62 -20.25 7.08
CA LEU A 321 5.73 -21.33 7.49
C LEU A 321 5.73 -22.44 6.42
N LYS A 322 6.74 -23.31 6.44
CA LYS A 322 6.83 -24.46 5.53
C LYS A 322 6.00 -25.63 6.01
N ILE A 323 4.90 -25.89 5.31
CA ILE A 323 4.03 -27.04 5.57
C ILE A 323 4.47 -28.22 4.68
N ARG A 324 5.08 -29.23 5.30
CA ARG A 324 5.71 -30.39 4.62
C ARG A 324 4.73 -31.48 4.18
N ASN A 325 3.47 -31.19 3.85
CA ASN A 325 2.55 -32.24 3.38
C ASN A 325 1.91 -31.89 2.04
N LYS A 326 2.17 -32.74 1.03
CA LYS A 326 1.55 -32.67 -0.30
C LYS A 326 0.02 -32.83 -0.24
N VAL A 327 -0.51 -33.37 0.86
CA VAL A 327 -1.97 -33.48 1.11
C VAL A 327 -2.60 -32.10 1.36
N PHE A 328 -1.89 -31.14 1.97
CA PHE A 328 -2.44 -29.81 2.28
C PHE A 328 -2.75 -28.99 1.02
N TYR A 329 -1.93 -29.13 -0.03
CA TYR A 329 -2.10 -28.38 -1.27
C TYR A 329 -3.31 -28.82 -2.11
N LYS A 330 -3.87 -30.01 -1.84
CA LYS A 330 -5.05 -30.53 -2.55
C LYS A 330 -6.38 -30.11 -1.93
N ASN A 331 -6.38 -29.66 -0.67
CA ASN A 331 -7.61 -29.24 0.02
C ASN A 331 -7.71 -27.70 0.06
N ILE A 332 -8.69 -27.15 -0.67
CA ILE A 332 -8.90 -25.69 -0.82
C ILE A 332 -9.15 -25.02 0.53
N ALA A 333 -9.98 -25.61 1.40
CA ALA A 333 -10.30 -25.03 2.71
C ALA A 333 -9.07 -24.98 3.62
N LEU A 334 -8.27 -26.05 3.59
CA LEU A 334 -7.05 -26.15 4.38
C LEU A 334 -5.96 -25.19 3.86
N ARG A 335 -5.85 -25.00 2.55
CA ARG A 335 -4.98 -23.97 1.94
C ARG A 335 -5.40 -22.56 2.38
N ALA A 336 -6.70 -22.25 2.36
CA ALA A 336 -7.20 -20.96 2.85
C ALA A 336 -6.86 -20.75 4.33
N ALA A 337 -7.00 -21.78 5.16
CA ALA A 337 -6.63 -21.74 6.57
C ALA A 337 -5.15 -21.46 6.82
N ILE A 338 -4.28 -22.03 5.99
CA ILE A 338 -2.83 -21.80 6.03
C ILE A 338 -2.50 -20.34 5.68
N GLU A 339 -3.17 -19.75 4.70
CA GLU A 339 -2.94 -18.35 4.35
C GLU A 339 -3.48 -17.40 5.43
N ILE A 340 -4.62 -17.72 6.06
CA ILE A 340 -5.12 -17.00 7.25
C ILE A 340 -4.11 -17.12 8.41
N LEU A 341 -3.56 -18.30 8.65
CA LEU A 341 -2.49 -18.55 9.64
C LEU A 341 -1.26 -17.69 9.38
N LYS A 342 -0.78 -17.64 8.14
CA LYS A 342 0.36 -16.81 7.74
C LYS A 342 0.08 -15.34 7.99
N ASN A 343 -1.09 -14.85 7.57
CA ASN A 343 -1.50 -13.47 7.81
C ASN A 343 -1.55 -13.17 9.32
N TYR A 344 -2.14 -14.08 10.11
CA TYR A 344 -2.18 -13.97 11.57
C TYR A 344 -0.77 -13.87 12.17
N PHE A 345 0.13 -14.81 11.86
CA PHE A 345 1.50 -14.77 12.38
C PHE A 345 2.28 -13.54 11.94
N GLN A 346 2.14 -13.13 10.67
CA GLN A 346 2.78 -11.93 10.15
C GLN A 346 2.32 -10.68 10.91
N MET A 347 1.01 -10.57 11.18
CA MET A 347 0.44 -9.48 11.96
C MET A 347 0.83 -9.54 13.44
N THR A 348 0.76 -10.70 14.07
CA THR A 348 1.14 -10.89 15.48
C THR A 348 2.61 -10.57 15.69
N ILE A 349 3.51 -11.04 14.83
CA ILE A 349 4.94 -10.70 14.89
C ILE A 349 5.14 -9.21 14.71
N THR A 350 4.50 -8.61 13.71
CA THR A 350 4.58 -7.15 13.47
C THR A 350 4.15 -6.35 14.70
N MET A 351 3.02 -6.72 15.32
CA MET A 351 2.50 -6.04 16.50
C MET A 351 3.38 -6.29 17.74
N TYR A 352 3.86 -7.52 17.92
CA TYR A 352 4.67 -7.93 19.07
C TYR A 352 6.08 -7.32 19.06
N TRP A 353 6.74 -7.30 17.91
CA TRP A 353 8.08 -6.72 17.75
C TRP A 353 8.08 -5.20 18.00
N LYS A 354 7.02 -4.49 17.59
CA LYS A 354 6.90 -3.05 17.82
C LYS A 354 6.69 -2.72 19.30
N ASN A 355 5.87 -3.49 20.00
CA ASN A 355 5.65 -3.27 21.43
C ASN A 355 6.97 -3.48 22.21
N HIS A 356 7.72 -4.55 21.94
CA HIS A 356 9.00 -4.80 22.63
C HIS A 356 10.13 -3.84 22.27
N PHE A 357 10.23 -3.38 21.01
CA PHE A 357 11.24 -2.38 20.63
C PHE A 357 10.93 -0.98 21.20
N HIS A 358 9.66 -0.60 21.31
CA HIS A 358 9.32 0.66 21.98
C HIS A 358 9.62 0.63 23.47
N THR A 359 9.37 -0.50 24.13
CA THR A 359 9.76 -0.68 25.54
C THR A 359 11.28 -0.61 25.69
N ARG A 360 12.07 -1.31 24.85
CA ARG A 360 13.54 -1.25 24.93
C ARG A 360 14.14 0.12 24.58
N LEU A 361 13.57 0.89 23.66
CA LEU A 361 14.01 2.26 23.36
C LEU A 361 13.63 3.27 24.46
N GLN A 362 12.55 3.03 25.21
CA GLN A 362 12.26 3.81 26.42
C GLN A 362 13.24 3.49 27.56
N TYR A 363 13.61 2.22 27.75
CA TYR A 363 14.62 1.84 28.74
C TYR A 363 16.03 2.32 28.35
N ALA A 364 16.41 2.26 27.07
CA ALA A 364 17.70 2.78 26.59
C ALA A 364 17.82 4.33 26.68
N LYS A 365 16.69 5.07 26.67
CA LYS A 365 16.69 6.51 26.96
C LYS A 365 16.76 6.84 28.46
N CYS A 366 16.36 5.91 29.34
CA CYS A 366 16.54 6.06 30.78
C CYS A 366 17.97 5.71 31.24
N GLU A 367 18.72 4.91 30.49
CA GLU A 367 20.11 4.52 30.86
C GLU A 367 21.19 5.50 30.37
N VAL A 368 20.88 6.45 29.47
CA VAL A 368 21.83 7.49 29.00
C VAL A 368 21.60 8.85 29.71
N GLY A 369 20.84 8.84 30.81
CA GLY A 369 20.48 10.03 31.60
C GLY A 369 21.01 10.02 33.04
N ILE A 370 22.06 9.26 33.34
CA ILE A 370 22.81 9.39 34.60
C ILE A 370 24.31 9.37 34.26
N ALA A 371 24.87 10.57 34.12
CA ALA A 371 26.26 10.90 34.42
C ALA A 371 26.29 12.35 34.90
#